data_AF-A0A6J5XQ67-F1
#
_entry.id   AF-A0A6J5XQ67-F1
#
_cell.length_a   1.000
_cell.length_b   1.000
_cell.length_c   1.000
_cell.angle_alpha   90.00
_cell.angle_beta   90.00
_cell.angle_gamma   90.00
#
_symmetry.space_group_name_H-M   'P 1'
#
loop_
_entity.id
_entity.type
_entity.pdbx_description
1 polymer ?
#
loop_
_entity_poly.entity_id
_entity_poly.type
_entity_poly.pdbx_seq_one_letter_code
_entity_poly.pdbx_strand_id
1 'polypeptide(L)'
;MRLKVWFVLIALVLAATIRPNGAFESSSSRHQTSTEAYVTLLYGDEFLLGVRVLGNSIRDTGSTKDMVALVSDGVSNYAMKLLEADGWIVEKISLLANPNQVRPSRFWGVYTKLKIFNMTNYKKVVYLDADTIVVKNIEDLFKCSKFCANLKHSERLNSGVMVVEPSETVFNDMMRQVSTLPSYTGGDQGFLNSYYSDFPNAHLFEPSLPAEVRKSRPVPAMERLSTLYNADVGLYMLANKWMVNESELRVIHYTLGPLKPWDWWTSWLLKPVDVWQNARVQLKESLPGTGGGRNPNDALLVSFLFLLPFCALLFCYYRSFLQSQEYFGSLCRSSLYDQIKHLYYKIRSAVTLNYTVVSTSSSINPNHQTKVPVYLGGISIVVCFMAALVALALAFAIVPRQVMPWTGLLMIGGKGTAVQAGALSSVPESVDYDSGKGHQRQESLCASATLCYGLGMAFLAIAAPSLPCLFGITALFLRLGLMVVGGLALASFMTYASEHLATRSFLRGFEDRDGTRSRSFCLLC
;
A
#
# COMPACT_ATOMS: atom_id res chain seq x y z
N MET A 1 -36.89 -18.64 -5.14
CA MET A 1 -36.91 -17.59 -6.20
C MET A 1 -36.02 -16.37 -5.87
N ARG A 2 -35.88 -15.95 -4.61
CA ARG A 2 -35.14 -14.72 -4.22
C ARG A 2 -33.60 -14.80 -4.32
N LEU A 3 -32.99 -15.98 -4.25
CA LEU A 3 -31.53 -16.16 -4.36
C LEU A 3 -31.00 -15.92 -5.78
N LYS A 4 -31.78 -16.28 -6.80
CA LYS A 4 -31.44 -16.04 -8.22
C LYS A 4 -31.41 -14.54 -8.54
N VAL A 5 -32.27 -13.74 -7.90
CA VAL A 5 -32.35 -12.29 -8.13
C VAL A 5 -31.10 -11.57 -7.62
N TRP A 6 -30.54 -11.99 -6.48
CA TRP A 6 -29.30 -11.41 -5.95
C TRP A 6 -28.06 -11.78 -6.76
N PHE A 7 -27.95 -13.04 -7.21
CA PHE A 7 -26.88 -13.45 -8.12
C PHE A 7 -26.97 -12.70 -9.47
N VAL A 8 -28.17 -12.48 -9.98
CA VAL A 8 -28.41 -11.70 -11.20
C VAL A 8 -28.08 -10.22 -10.98
N LEU A 9 -28.41 -9.62 -9.83
CA LEU A 9 -28.04 -8.24 -9.50
C LEU A 9 -26.52 -8.06 -9.36
N ILE A 10 -25.83 -8.99 -8.70
CA ILE A 10 -24.36 -8.97 -8.58
C ILE A 10 -23.72 -9.16 -9.96
N ALA A 11 -24.24 -10.08 -10.78
CA ALA A 11 -23.78 -10.30 -12.15
C ALA A 11 -24.04 -9.09 -13.07
N LEU A 12 -25.17 -8.39 -12.90
CA LEU A 12 -25.50 -7.18 -13.65
C LEU A 12 -24.65 -5.97 -13.22
N VAL A 13 -24.32 -5.85 -11.93
CA VAL A 13 -23.38 -4.82 -11.44
C VAL A 13 -21.96 -5.12 -11.93
N LEU A 14 -21.53 -6.37 -11.94
CA LEU A 14 -20.26 -6.79 -12.53
C LEU A 14 -20.22 -6.62 -14.06
N ALA A 15 -21.34 -6.83 -14.75
CA ALA A 15 -21.44 -6.61 -16.19
C ALA A 15 -21.48 -5.11 -16.55
N ALA A 16 -22.10 -4.27 -15.70
CA ALA A 16 -22.17 -2.83 -15.90
C ALA A 16 -20.84 -2.10 -15.63
N THR A 17 -19.90 -2.71 -14.92
CA THR A 17 -18.54 -2.17 -14.69
C THR A 17 -17.54 -2.58 -15.76
N ILE A 18 -17.87 -3.55 -16.62
CA ILE A 18 -17.06 -3.95 -17.77
C ILE A 18 -17.38 -2.99 -18.92
N ARG A 19 -16.61 -1.90 -19.05
CA ARG A 19 -16.61 -1.12 -20.30
C ARG A 19 -15.88 -1.94 -21.38
N PRO A 20 -16.44 -2.03 -22.60
CA PRO A 20 -15.72 -2.63 -23.71
C PRO A 20 -14.46 -1.81 -23.98
N ASN A 21 -13.33 -2.50 -24.16
CA ASN A 21 -12.10 -1.88 -24.63
C ASN A 21 -12.38 -1.20 -25.97
N GLY A 22 -12.39 0.13 -25.98
CA GLY A 22 -12.46 0.90 -27.21
C GLY A 22 -11.27 0.56 -28.09
N ALA A 23 -11.52 0.28 -29.37
CA ALA A 23 -10.48 0.17 -30.38
C ALA A 23 -9.71 1.50 -30.41
N PHE A 24 -8.39 1.43 -30.20
CA PHE A 24 -7.54 2.59 -30.00
C PHE A 24 -6.81 2.94 -31.31
N GLU A 25 -6.90 4.21 -31.71
CA GLU A 25 -6.11 4.76 -32.81
C GLU A 25 -4.62 4.76 -32.43
N SER A 26 -3.77 4.23 -33.31
CA SER A 26 -2.33 4.21 -33.09
C SER A 26 -1.79 5.64 -33.01
N SER A 27 -1.24 6.04 -31.87
CA SER A 27 -0.40 7.23 -31.81
C SER A 27 0.79 7.02 -32.75
N SER A 28 1.02 7.95 -33.67
CA SER A 28 2.18 7.93 -34.57
C SER A 28 3.47 7.78 -33.75
N SER A 29 4.33 6.83 -34.12
CA SER A 29 5.63 6.63 -33.48
C SER A 29 6.39 7.95 -33.42
N ARG A 30 6.70 8.42 -32.22
CA ARG A 30 7.45 9.67 -32.05
C ARG A 30 8.88 9.43 -32.53
N HIS A 31 9.32 10.23 -33.50
CA HIS A 31 10.68 10.15 -34.02
C HIS A 31 11.60 11.10 -33.26
N GLN A 32 12.90 10.80 -33.29
CA GLN A 32 13.96 11.62 -32.71
C GLN A 32 13.83 13.08 -33.17
N THR A 33 13.76 14.02 -32.21
CA THR A 33 13.66 15.46 -32.48
C THR A 33 14.89 16.24 -32.02
N SER A 34 15.71 15.63 -31.18
CA SER A 34 16.90 16.23 -30.57
C SER A 34 18.13 15.35 -30.79
N THR A 35 19.33 15.96 -30.78
CA THR A 35 20.60 15.22 -30.72
C THR A 35 20.95 14.77 -29.30
N GLU A 36 20.12 15.10 -28.32
CA GLU A 36 20.32 14.87 -26.89
C GLU A 36 19.04 14.27 -26.29
N ALA A 37 19.17 13.24 -25.45
CA ALA A 37 18.04 12.53 -24.88
C ALA A 37 18.22 12.20 -23.39
N TYR A 38 17.11 12.18 -22.65
CA TYR A 38 16.98 11.42 -21.43
C TYR A 38 16.69 9.97 -21.76
N VAL A 39 17.35 9.03 -21.10
CA VAL A 39 17.20 7.60 -21.37
C VAL A 39 16.89 6.87 -20.07
N THR A 40 15.96 5.93 -20.12
CA THR A 40 15.70 4.99 -19.03
C THR A 40 15.55 3.57 -19.58
N LEU A 41 15.61 2.58 -18.70
CA LEU A 41 15.57 1.17 -19.06
C LEU A 41 14.47 0.44 -18.30
N LEU A 42 13.63 -0.27 -19.03
CA LEU A 42 12.51 -1.04 -18.52
C LEU A 42 12.67 -2.53 -18.85
N TYR A 43 12.83 -3.35 -17.81
CA TYR A 43 12.94 -4.81 -17.94
C TYR A 43 11.60 -5.54 -17.96
N GLY A 44 10.58 -4.93 -17.39
CA GLY A 44 9.25 -5.49 -17.22
C GLY A 44 8.26 -4.43 -16.71
N ASP A 45 6.98 -4.78 -16.72
CA ASP A 45 5.88 -3.87 -16.42
C ASP A 45 5.89 -3.37 -14.96
N GLU A 46 6.62 -4.01 -14.05
CA GLU A 46 6.69 -3.65 -12.63
C GLU A 46 7.31 -2.26 -12.40
N PHE A 47 8.15 -1.78 -13.32
CA PHE A 47 8.79 -0.47 -13.26
C PHE A 47 8.07 0.58 -14.11
N LEU A 48 7.00 0.20 -14.83
CA LEU A 48 6.28 1.06 -15.76
C LEU A 48 5.86 2.37 -15.09
N LEU A 49 5.21 2.28 -13.92
CA LEU A 49 4.75 3.47 -13.21
C LEU A 49 5.90 4.41 -12.82
N GLY A 50 7.07 3.87 -12.46
CA GLY A 50 8.29 4.65 -12.19
C GLY A 50 8.69 5.48 -13.41
N VAL A 51 8.76 4.83 -14.58
CA VAL A 51 9.09 5.49 -15.86
C VAL A 51 8.04 6.52 -16.26
N ARG A 52 6.74 6.24 -16.07
CA ARG A 52 5.67 7.21 -16.35
C ARG A 52 5.86 8.48 -15.52
N VAL A 53 6.07 8.34 -14.20
CA VAL A 53 6.29 9.47 -13.29
C VAL A 53 7.57 10.22 -13.62
N LEU A 54 8.66 9.50 -13.92
CA LEU A 54 9.93 10.10 -14.33
C LEU A 54 9.75 10.98 -15.56
N GLY A 55 9.11 10.47 -16.61
CA GLY A 55 8.86 11.20 -17.86
C GLY A 55 7.97 12.43 -17.64
N ASN A 56 6.96 12.32 -16.78
CA ASN A 56 6.16 13.47 -16.39
C ASN A 56 6.99 14.53 -15.66
N SER A 57 7.82 14.12 -14.70
CA SER A 57 8.66 15.04 -13.92
C SER A 57 9.69 15.78 -14.79
N ILE A 58 10.28 15.12 -15.80
CA ILE A 58 11.17 15.76 -16.77
C ILE A 58 10.42 16.86 -17.55
N ARG A 59 9.22 16.55 -18.05
CA ARG A 59 8.40 17.51 -18.81
C ARG A 59 7.93 18.69 -17.97
N ASP A 60 7.51 18.44 -16.74
CA ASP A 60 7.01 19.49 -15.84
C ASP A 60 8.10 20.51 -15.48
N THR A 61 9.38 20.11 -15.57
CA THR A 61 10.52 21.03 -15.43
C THR A 61 10.87 21.79 -16.73
N GLY A 62 10.05 21.66 -17.76
CA GLY A 62 10.13 22.43 -19.00
C GLY A 62 11.17 21.93 -20.00
N SER A 63 11.67 20.70 -19.86
CA SER A 63 12.65 20.18 -20.81
C SER A 63 12.04 19.86 -22.18
N THR A 64 12.82 20.10 -23.22
CA THR A 64 12.46 19.85 -24.63
C THR A 64 13.23 18.70 -25.27
N LYS A 65 14.09 18.02 -24.50
CA LYS A 65 14.92 16.93 -24.99
C LYS A 65 14.09 15.67 -25.24
N ASP A 66 14.59 14.80 -26.10
CA ASP A 66 13.96 13.52 -26.35
C ASP A 66 13.94 12.70 -25.05
N MET A 67 12.90 11.89 -24.84
CA MET A 67 12.82 10.92 -23.76
C MET A 67 12.71 9.54 -24.39
N VAL A 68 13.72 8.70 -24.18
CA VAL A 68 13.82 7.36 -24.75
C VAL A 68 13.69 6.31 -23.66
N ALA A 69 12.76 5.38 -23.84
CA ALA A 69 12.59 4.22 -22.99
C ALA A 69 13.12 2.99 -23.72
N LEU A 70 14.27 2.48 -23.27
CA LEU A 70 14.80 1.20 -23.71
C LEU A 70 13.97 0.09 -23.06
N VAL A 71 13.34 -0.77 -23.87
CA VAL A 71 12.45 -1.83 -23.36
C VAL A 71 12.96 -3.21 -23.76
N SER A 72 12.95 -4.14 -22.81
CA SER A 72 13.28 -5.55 -23.07
C SER A 72 12.05 -6.34 -23.58
N ASP A 73 12.27 -7.59 -23.99
CA ASP A 73 11.20 -8.52 -24.39
C ASP A 73 10.19 -8.83 -23.27
N GLY A 74 10.55 -8.55 -22.00
CA GLY A 74 9.67 -8.76 -20.84
C GLY A 74 8.60 -7.68 -20.66
N VAL A 75 8.65 -6.60 -21.42
CA VAL A 75 7.69 -5.48 -21.35
C VAL A 75 6.49 -5.75 -22.25
N SER A 76 5.27 -5.58 -21.72
CA SER A 76 4.06 -5.85 -22.50
C SER A 76 3.81 -4.81 -23.58
N ASN A 77 3.10 -5.22 -24.65
CA ASN A 77 2.63 -4.28 -25.69
C ASN A 77 1.74 -3.17 -25.13
N TYR A 78 1.01 -3.44 -24.05
CA TYR A 78 0.22 -2.42 -23.37
C TYR A 78 1.13 -1.37 -22.71
N ALA A 79 2.16 -1.82 -21.98
CA ALA A 79 3.13 -0.93 -21.35
C ALA A 79 3.87 -0.05 -22.38
N MET A 80 4.30 -0.64 -23.50
CA MET A 80 4.93 0.12 -24.61
C MET A 80 3.99 1.20 -25.17
N LYS A 81 2.74 0.86 -25.49
CA LYS A 81 1.75 1.83 -25.99
C LYS A 81 1.45 2.93 -24.98
N LEU A 82 1.42 2.60 -23.69
CA LEU A 82 1.21 3.59 -22.64
C LEU A 82 2.39 4.57 -22.55
N LEU A 83 3.62 4.07 -22.68
CA LEU A 83 4.81 4.93 -22.72
C LEU A 83 4.82 5.85 -23.95
N GLU A 84 4.46 5.32 -25.13
CA GLU A 84 4.31 6.12 -26.36
C GLU A 84 3.25 7.21 -26.18
N ALA A 85 2.10 6.89 -25.59
CA ALA A 85 1.03 7.84 -25.28
C ALA A 85 1.47 8.87 -24.23
N ASP A 86 2.30 8.48 -23.26
CA ASP A 86 2.97 9.40 -22.36
C ASP A 86 4.07 10.22 -23.05
N GLY A 87 4.39 9.99 -24.32
CA GLY A 87 5.35 10.77 -25.10
C GLY A 87 6.80 10.31 -25.05
N TRP A 88 7.05 9.08 -24.58
CA TRP A 88 8.35 8.41 -24.70
C TRP A 88 8.57 7.90 -26.13
N ILE A 89 9.81 7.92 -26.60
CA ILE A 89 10.28 7.15 -27.75
C ILE A 89 10.62 5.75 -27.21
N VAL A 90 9.90 4.73 -27.64
CA VAL A 90 10.10 3.36 -27.17
C VAL A 90 11.05 2.62 -28.11
N GLU A 91 12.17 2.17 -27.58
CA GLU A 91 13.19 1.43 -28.33
C GLU A 91 13.33 0.02 -27.76
N LYS A 92 12.97 -0.99 -28.55
CA LYS A 92 13.15 -2.40 -28.16
C LYS A 92 14.61 -2.79 -28.24
N ILE A 93 15.13 -3.38 -27.16
CA ILE A 93 16.52 -3.82 -27.09
C ILE A 93 16.64 -5.24 -26.56
N SER A 94 17.60 -6.01 -27.10
CA SER A 94 17.93 -7.32 -26.55
C SER A 94 18.60 -7.19 -25.18
N LEU A 95 18.33 -8.14 -24.29
CA LEU A 95 19.00 -8.19 -22.99
C LEU A 95 20.49 -8.53 -23.16
N LEU A 96 21.34 -7.88 -22.37
CA LEU A 96 22.72 -8.29 -22.22
C LEU A 96 22.84 -9.34 -21.10
N ALA A 97 23.38 -10.50 -21.44
CA ALA A 97 23.63 -11.55 -20.46
C ALA A 97 24.63 -11.08 -19.41
N ASN A 98 24.30 -11.34 -18.15
CA ASN A 98 25.16 -11.00 -17.03
C ASN A 98 26.14 -12.15 -16.77
N PRO A 99 27.46 -11.94 -16.92
CA PRO A 99 28.44 -13.03 -16.90
C PRO A 99 28.73 -13.59 -15.49
N ASN A 100 28.20 -12.98 -14.44
CA ASN A 100 28.52 -13.36 -13.07
C ASN A 100 27.50 -14.37 -12.51
N GLN A 101 27.99 -15.50 -11.99
CA GLN A 101 27.18 -16.69 -11.71
C GLN A 101 26.37 -16.67 -10.40
N VAL A 102 26.66 -15.79 -9.43
CA VAL A 102 26.04 -15.83 -8.09
C VAL A 102 25.03 -14.70 -7.90
N ARG A 103 23.73 -14.90 -8.20
CA ARG A 103 22.69 -13.85 -7.98
C ARG A 103 21.25 -14.31 -7.77
N PRO A 104 20.42 -13.47 -7.14
CA PRO A 104 18.97 -13.53 -7.31
C PRO A 104 18.58 -13.20 -8.76
N SER A 105 17.61 -13.93 -9.31
CA SER A 105 17.12 -13.86 -10.69
C SER A 105 16.82 -12.45 -11.21
N ARG A 106 16.42 -11.53 -10.32
CA ARG A 106 16.16 -10.11 -10.62
C ARG A 106 17.32 -9.34 -11.24
N PHE A 107 18.56 -9.84 -11.16
CA PHE A 107 19.74 -9.14 -11.69
C PHE A 107 20.26 -9.69 -13.02
N TRP A 108 19.54 -10.61 -13.67
CA TRP A 108 19.95 -11.25 -14.91
C TRP A 108 20.19 -10.26 -16.06
N GLY A 109 19.34 -9.24 -16.19
CA GLY A 109 19.40 -8.27 -17.29
C GLY A 109 20.22 -7.01 -17.00
N VAL A 110 20.80 -6.85 -15.80
CA VAL A 110 21.30 -5.54 -15.31
C VAL A 110 22.35 -4.89 -16.20
N TYR A 111 23.19 -5.69 -16.85
CA TYR A 111 24.22 -5.20 -17.76
C TYR A 111 23.65 -4.60 -19.06
N THR A 112 22.36 -4.81 -19.35
CA THR A 112 21.67 -4.19 -20.49
C THR A 112 21.76 -2.67 -20.44
N LYS A 113 21.89 -2.08 -19.23
CA LYS A 113 22.15 -0.65 -19.05
C LYS A 113 23.39 -0.16 -19.82
N LEU A 114 24.40 -1.00 -20.03
CA LEU A 114 25.60 -0.64 -20.81
C LEU A 114 25.30 -0.30 -22.27
N LYS A 115 24.12 -0.67 -22.81
CA LYS A 115 23.74 -0.32 -24.18
C LYS A 115 23.58 1.18 -24.42
N ILE A 116 23.41 1.99 -23.36
CA ILE A 116 23.38 3.45 -23.50
C ILE A 116 24.68 4.01 -24.11
N PHE A 117 25.81 3.31 -23.92
CA PHE A 117 27.10 3.69 -24.51
C PHE A 117 27.13 3.47 -26.02
N ASN A 118 26.18 2.73 -26.60
CA ASN A 118 26.10 2.47 -28.04
C ASN A 118 24.98 3.27 -28.75
N MET A 119 24.30 4.20 -28.06
CA MET A 119 23.25 5.05 -28.65
C MET A 119 23.84 6.19 -29.49
N THR A 120 24.65 5.85 -30.50
CA THR A 120 25.44 6.79 -31.32
C THR A 120 24.60 7.69 -32.23
N ASN A 121 23.29 7.44 -32.33
CA ASN A 121 22.32 8.37 -32.93
C ASN A 121 22.09 9.63 -32.07
N TYR A 122 22.50 9.60 -30.80
CA TYR A 122 22.53 10.76 -29.91
C TYR A 122 23.96 11.22 -29.64
N LYS A 123 24.17 12.54 -29.63
CA LYS A 123 25.43 13.16 -29.19
C LYS A 123 25.62 13.04 -27.68
N LYS A 124 24.52 13.03 -26.91
CA LYS A 124 24.57 12.92 -25.46
C LYS A 124 23.32 12.28 -24.90
N VAL A 125 23.53 11.41 -23.92
CA VAL A 125 22.49 10.71 -23.20
C VAL A 125 22.60 11.02 -21.71
N VAL A 126 21.50 11.43 -21.09
CA VAL A 126 21.35 11.49 -19.63
C VAL A 126 20.51 10.30 -19.21
N TYR A 127 21.17 9.28 -18.67
CA TYR A 127 20.51 8.09 -18.15
C TYR A 127 19.97 8.32 -16.74
N LEU A 128 18.72 7.90 -16.51
CA LEU A 128 18.00 7.99 -15.25
C LEU A 128 17.34 6.64 -14.94
N ASP A 129 17.64 6.04 -13.78
CA ASP A 129 16.94 4.83 -13.34
C ASP A 129 15.44 5.12 -13.10
N ALA A 130 14.59 4.11 -13.31
CA ALA A 130 13.12 4.25 -13.21
C ALA A 130 12.62 4.62 -11.80
N ASP A 131 13.47 4.51 -10.78
CA ASP A 131 13.24 4.92 -9.40
C ASP A 131 13.93 6.25 -9.06
N THR A 132 14.08 7.12 -10.06
CA THR A 132 14.47 8.52 -9.88
C THR A 132 13.29 9.45 -10.17
N ILE A 133 13.39 10.69 -9.69
CA ILE A 133 12.46 11.77 -10.04
C ILE A 133 13.22 13.08 -10.22
N VAL A 134 12.85 13.83 -11.26
CA VAL A 134 13.40 15.14 -11.56
C VAL A 134 12.52 16.21 -10.92
N VAL A 135 13.08 16.98 -9.98
CA VAL A 135 12.35 18.03 -9.23
C VAL A 135 12.64 19.44 -9.75
N LYS A 136 13.72 19.60 -10.53
CA LYS A 136 14.11 20.84 -11.21
C LYS A 136 14.74 20.52 -12.55
N ASN A 137 14.77 21.51 -13.44
CA ASN A 137 15.39 21.36 -14.75
C ASN A 137 16.87 20.93 -14.61
N ILE A 138 17.24 19.90 -15.37
CA ILE A 138 18.58 19.29 -15.40
C ILE A 138 19.19 19.30 -16.81
N GLU A 139 18.75 20.18 -17.70
CA GLU A 139 19.33 20.28 -19.04
C GLU A 139 20.80 20.73 -19.04
N ASP A 140 21.24 21.34 -17.95
CA ASP A 140 22.65 21.64 -17.73
C ASP A 140 23.52 20.38 -17.68
N LEU A 141 22.98 19.20 -17.35
CA LEU A 141 23.72 17.94 -17.44
C LEU A 141 24.22 17.63 -18.85
N PHE A 142 23.56 18.11 -19.90
CA PHE A 142 24.04 17.94 -21.28
C PHE A 142 25.33 18.73 -21.58
N LYS A 143 25.77 19.59 -20.65
CA LYS A 143 27.08 20.26 -20.71
C LYS A 143 28.22 19.42 -20.13
N CYS A 144 27.95 18.32 -19.42
CA CYS A 144 28.99 17.36 -19.02
C CYS A 144 29.79 16.89 -20.24
N SER A 145 31.06 16.52 -20.07
CA SER A 145 31.92 16.03 -21.14
C SER A 145 31.58 14.57 -21.54
N LYS A 146 32.52 13.62 -21.42
CA LYS A 146 32.36 12.25 -21.93
C LYS A 146 31.55 11.33 -21.01
N PHE A 147 31.83 11.35 -19.71
CA PHE A 147 31.14 10.53 -18.72
C PHE A 147 30.96 11.30 -17.41
N CYS A 148 29.72 11.41 -16.91
CA CYS A 148 29.49 11.95 -15.58
C CYS A 148 28.57 11.04 -14.78
N ALA A 149 28.83 10.94 -13.48
CA ALA A 149 27.97 10.27 -12.52
C ALA A 149 28.10 10.93 -11.15
N ASN A 150 27.30 10.54 -10.17
CA ASN A 150 27.49 11.00 -8.79
C ASN A 150 28.24 9.95 -7.96
N LEU A 151 28.99 10.38 -6.94
CA LEU A 151 29.53 9.49 -5.92
C LEU A 151 28.45 9.17 -4.88
N LYS A 152 28.06 7.89 -4.78
CA LYS A 152 27.10 7.42 -3.77
C LYS A 152 27.68 7.56 -2.36
N HIS A 153 28.88 7.02 -2.20
CA HIS A 153 29.74 7.08 -1.02
C HIS A 153 31.11 7.54 -1.53
N SER A 154 31.99 8.03 -0.64
CA SER A 154 33.19 8.82 -0.97
C SER A 154 34.06 8.30 -2.13
N GLU A 155 34.01 7.00 -2.44
CA GLU A 155 34.88 6.37 -3.44
C GLU A 155 34.14 5.59 -4.54
N ARG A 156 32.81 5.59 -4.59
CA ARG A 156 32.08 4.76 -5.58
C ARG A 156 30.97 5.51 -6.30
N LEU A 157 30.96 5.40 -7.63
CA LEU A 157 29.91 5.97 -8.46
C LEU A 157 28.57 5.25 -8.26
N ASN A 158 27.50 6.03 -8.37
CA ASN A 158 26.13 5.59 -8.47
C ASN A 158 25.73 5.56 -9.96
N SER A 159 25.27 4.42 -10.47
CA SER A 159 24.88 4.27 -11.88
C SER A 159 23.40 4.54 -12.16
N GLY A 160 22.68 5.16 -11.21
CA GLY A 160 21.27 5.54 -11.40
C GLY A 160 21.06 6.91 -12.02
N VAL A 161 22.08 7.75 -12.04
CA VAL A 161 22.11 8.99 -12.83
C VAL A 161 23.47 9.10 -13.49
N MET A 162 23.50 9.04 -14.82
CA MET A 162 24.73 9.11 -15.60
C MET A 162 24.55 10.01 -16.81
N VAL A 163 25.61 10.71 -17.20
CA VAL A 163 25.70 11.39 -18.50
C VAL A 163 26.75 10.65 -19.32
N VAL A 164 26.40 10.33 -20.56
CA VAL A 164 27.24 9.54 -21.47
C VAL A 164 27.29 10.25 -22.82
N GLU A 165 28.49 10.43 -23.36
CA GLU A 165 28.74 10.63 -24.79
C GLU A 165 28.84 9.23 -25.43
N PRO A 166 27.80 8.77 -26.18
CA PRO A 166 27.80 7.43 -26.72
C PRO A 166 28.95 7.22 -27.71
N SER A 167 29.62 6.08 -27.61
CA SER A 167 30.76 5.70 -28.42
C SER A 167 30.78 4.18 -28.60
N GLU A 168 30.65 3.74 -29.85
CA GLU A 168 30.75 2.32 -30.21
C GLU A 168 32.10 1.73 -29.77
N THR A 169 33.18 2.52 -29.85
CA THR A 169 34.51 2.12 -29.38
C THR A 169 34.54 1.84 -27.88
N VAL A 170 33.96 2.72 -27.05
CA VAL A 170 33.86 2.51 -25.60
C VAL A 170 32.94 1.33 -25.29
N PHE A 171 31.80 1.22 -25.97
CA PHE A 171 30.87 0.11 -25.77
C PHE A 171 31.51 -1.24 -26.09
N ASN A 172 32.16 -1.37 -27.25
CA ASN A 172 32.84 -2.60 -27.65
C ASN A 172 33.98 -2.96 -26.69
N ASP A 173 34.67 -1.95 -26.15
CA ASP A 173 35.67 -2.16 -25.11
C ASP A 173 35.05 -2.71 -23.81
N MET A 174 33.94 -2.14 -23.34
CA MET A 174 33.19 -2.66 -22.20
C MET A 174 32.73 -4.10 -22.44
N MET A 175 32.25 -4.43 -23.64
CA MET A 175 31.79 -5.79 -23.95
C MET A 175 32.92 -6.82 -23.89
N ARG A 176 34.14 -6.46 -24.29
CA ARG A 176 35.33 -7.33 -24.15
C ARG A 176 35.72 -7.57 -22.70
N GLN A 177 35.46 -6.58 -21.83
CA GLN A 177 35.83 -6.64 -20.42
C GLN A 177 34.72 -7.19 -19.51
N VAL A 178 33.50 -7.35 -20.02
CA VAL A 178 32.31 -7.69 -19.23
C VAL A 178 32.48 -8.98 -18.41
N SER A 179 33.18 -9.97 -18.98
CA SER A 179 33.41 -11.29 -18.38
C SER A 179 34.71 -11.38 -17.54
N THR A 180 35.61 -10.40 -17.67
CA THR A 180 36.94 -10.45 -17.04
C THR A 180 37.08 -9.43 -15.92
N LEU A 181 36.48 -8.26 -16.07
CA LEU A 181 36.54 -7.19 -15.08
C LEU A 181 35.59 -7.50 -13.91
N PRO A 182 36.05 -7.41 -12.65
CA PRO A 182 35.21 -7.74 -11.51
C PRO A 182 34.06 -6.74 -11.37
N SER A 183 32.95 -7.19 -10.80
CA SER A 183 31.87 -6.33 -10.37
C SER A 183 31.50 -6.64 -8.92
N TYR A 184 31.80 -5.72 -8.00
CA TYR A 184 31.62 -5.95 -6.55
C TYR A 184 30.14 -6.02 -6.12
N THR A 185 29.24 -5.34 -6.83
CA THR A 185 27.78 -5.51 -6.65
C THR A 185 27.27 -6.71 -7.45
N GLY A 186 28.15 -7.26 -8.27
CA GLY A 186 27.80 -7.93 -9.48
C GLY A 186 27.18 -7.03 -10.57
N GLY A 187 26.34 -6.05 -10.28
CA GLY A 187 25.59 -5.29 -11.30
C GLY A 187 26.45 -4.45 -12.26
N ASP A 188 25.75 -3.67 -13.08
CA ASP A 188 26.28 -2.59 -13.91
C ASP A 188 27.07 -1.60 -13.05
N GLN A 189 26.57 -1.23 -11.87
CA GLN A 189 27.24 -0.27 -11.00
C GLN A 189 28.62 -0.77 -10.57
N GLY A 190 28.73 -2.05 -10.22
CA GLY A 190 30.01 -2.62 -9.80
C GLY A 190 31.00 -2.70 -10.95
N PHE A 191 30.53 -3.09 -12.13
CA PHE A 191 31.34 -3.14 -13.35
C PHE A 191 31.82 -1.74 -13.74
N LEU A 192 30.94 -0.75 -13.75
CA LEU A 192 31.27 0.63 -14.10
C LEU A 192 32.27 1.26 -13.14
N ASN A 193 32.20 0.94 -11.84
CA ASN A 193 33.21 1.36 -10.87
C ASN A 193 34.59 0.73 -11.15
N SER A 194 34.62 -0.52 -11.63
CA SER A 194 35.88 -1.16 -12.02
C SER A 194 36.40 -0.65 -13.37
N TYR A 195 35.52 -0.32 -14.30
CA TYR A 195 35.87 0.19 -15.63
C TYR A 195 36.39 1.64 -15.55
N TYR A 196 35.71 2.48 -14.77
CA TYR A 196 36.13 3.85 -14.45
C TYR A 196 36.79 3.91 -13.07
N SER A 197 37.88 3.15 -12.88
CA SER A 197 38.55 3.00 -11.57
C SER A 197 39.07 4.30 -10.97
N ASP A 198 39.43 5.28 -11.81
CA ASP A 198 39.92 6.60 -11.39
C ASP A 198 38.79 7.63 -11.18
N PHE A 199 37.52 7.23 -11.30
CA PHE A 199 36.36 8.12 -11.13
C PHE A 199 36.34 8.92 -9.81
N PRO A 200 36.79 8.40 -8.65
CA PRO A 200 36.87 9.19 -7.42
C PRO A 200 37.73 10.47 -7.54
N ASN A 201 38.74 10.45 -8.42
CA ASN A 201 39.65 11.57 -8.65
C ASN A 201 39.15 12.54 -9.73
N ALA A 202 38.02 12.24 -10.38
CA ALA A 202 37.46 13.09 -11.43
C ALA A 202 37.07 14.49 -10.90
N HIS A 203 37.17 15.50 -11.74
CA HIS A 203 36.81 16.87 -11.37
C HIS A 203 35.31 17.02 -11.12
N LEU A 204 34.91 17.94 -10.24
CA LEU A 204 33.50 18.24 -10.04
C LEU A 204 32.95 18.97 -11.27
N PHE A 205 31.81 18.51 -11.77
CA PHE A 205 31.10 19.15 -12.87
C PHE A 205 30.47 20.46 -12.39
N GLU A 206 30.88 21.57 -13.02
CA GLU A 206 30.43 22.93 -12.71
C GLU A 206 29.60 23.50 -13.88
N PRO A 207 28.26 23.35 -13.87
CA PRO A 207 27.40 23.78 -14.98
C PRO A 207 27.33 25.29 -15.19
N SER A 208 27.72 26.07 -14.17
CA SER A 208 27.76 27.54 -14.16
C SER A 208 29.05 28.11 -14.76
N LEU A 209 30.06 27.29 -15.07
CA LEU A 209 31.28 27.77 -15.71
C LEU A 209 30.97 28.40 -17.08
N PRO A 210 31.51 29.59 -17.39
CA PRO A 210 31.40 30.19 -18.72
C PRO A 210 31.89 29.24 -19.82
N ALA A 211 31.22 29.27 -20.97
CA ALA A 211 31.50 28.34 -22.06
C ALA A 211 32.93 28.49 -22.59
N GLU A 212 33.49 29.69 -22.51
CA GLU A 212 34.84 30.07 -22.94
C GLU A 212 35.89 29.38 -22.06
N VAL A 213 35.69 29.39 -20.74
CA VAL A 213 36.57 28.73 -19.77
C VAL A 213 36.49 27.21 -19.91
N ARG A 214 35.29 26.67 -20.16
CA ARG A 214 35.12 25.23 -20.38
C ARG A 214 35.82 24.76 -21.66
N LYS A 215 35.79 25.56 -22.73
CA LYS A 215 36.45 25.25 -24.01
C LYS A 215 37.97 25.38 -23.97
N SER A 216 38.53 26.19 -23.06
CA SER A 216 39.98 26.35 -22.93
C SER A 216 40.65 25.24 -22.11
N ARG A 217 39.88 24.50 -21.32
CA ARG A 217 40.37 23.35 -20.55
C ARG A 217 40.42 22.08 -21.41
N PRO A 218 41.37 21.16 -21.16
CA PRO A 218 41.33 19.83 -21.76
C PRO A 218 39.99 19.15 -21.43
N VAL A 219 39.37 18.50 -22.41
CA VAL A 219 38.10 17.79 -22.22
C VAL A 219 38.33 16.61 -21.26
N PRO A 220 37.75 16.63 -20.05
CA PRO A 220 37.94 15.55 -19.10
C PRO A 220 37.31 14.27 -19.60
N ALA A 221 37.97 13.13 -19.36
CA ALA A 221 37.42 11.82 -19.65
C ALA A 221 36.18 11.52 -18.81
N MET A 222 36.12 12.09 -17.60
CA MET A 222 35.01 11.93 -16.67
C MET A 222 34.92 13.10 -15.68
N GLU A 223 33.72 13.38 -15.19
CA GLU A 223 33.46 14.41 -14.17
C GLU A 223 32.45 13.90 -13.12
N ARG A 224 32.52 14.42 -11.90
CA ARG A 224 31.61 14.10 -10.79
C ARG A 224 30.45 15.06 -10.77
N LEU A 225 29.23 14.52 -10.81
CA LEU A 225 28.01 15.27 -10.55
C LEU A 225 27.90 15.55 -9.05
N SER A 226 27.45 16.76 -8.71
CA SER A 226 27.02 17.09 -7.34
C SER A 226 25.90 16.17 -6.88
N THR A 227 25.81 15.91 -5.57
CA THR A 227 24.71 15.15 -4.94
C THR A 227 23.33 15.74 -5.24
N LEU A 228 23.26 17.02 -5.64
CA LEU A 228 22.03 17.66 -6.13
C LEU A 228 21.38 16.92 -7.31
N TYR A 229 22.18 16.25 -8.15
CA TYR A 229 21.73 15.51 -9.33
C TYR A 229 21.52 14.01 -9.09
N ASN A 230 21.74 13.50 -7.87
CA ASN A 230 21.49 12.10 -7.53
C ASN A 230 21.35 11.97 -6.01
N ALA A 231 20.35 12.63 -5.43
CA ALA A 231 20.16 12.67 -3.98
C ALA A 231 19.61 11.33 -3.48
N ASP A 232 20.44 10.63 -2.70
CA ASP A 232 20.18 9.26 -2.25
C ASP A 232 19.20 9.24 -1.05
N VAL A 233 18.01 8.67 -1.25
CA VAL A 233 16.99 8.52 -0.19
C VAL A 233 17.47 7.60 0.95
N GLY A 234 18.34 6.63 0.66
CA GLY A 234 18.98 5.80 1.68
C GLY A 234 19.90 6.60 2.59
N LEU A 235 20.62 7.61 2.08
CA LEU A 235 21.39 8.53 2.93
C LEU A 235 20.47 9.47 3.72
N TYR A 236 19.39 9.96 3.11
CA TYR A 236 18.37 10.75 3.80
C TYR A 236 17.82 10.01 5.02
N MET A 237 17.57 8.70 4.90
CA MET A 237 17.09 7.88 6.02
C MET A 237 18.03 7.87 7.21
N LEU A 238 19.32 7.70 6.94
CA LEU A 238 20.35 7.60 7.98
C LEU A 238 20.56 8.95 8.68
N ALA A 239 20.48 10.05 7.91
CA ALA A 239 20.72 11.39 8.43
C ALA A 239 19.45 12.12 8.92
N ASN A 240 18.25 11.62 8.57
CA ASN A 240 16.96 12.28 8.72
C ASN A 240 16.91 13.71 8.14
N LYS A 241 17.75 13.98 7.13
CA LYS A 241 17.83 15.26 6.40
C LYS A 241 18.55 15.04 5.07
N TRP A 242 18.36 15.96 4.14
CA TRP A 242 19.21 16.03 2.95
C TRP A 242 20.61 16.50 3.33
N MET A 243 21.63 15.90 2.72
CA MET A 243 23.04 16.32 2.86
C MET A 243 23.36 17.58 2.03
N VAL A 244 22.35 18.12 1.35
CA VAL A 244 22.39 19.28 0.47
C VAL A 244 21.18 20.16 0.77
N ASN A 245 21.20 21.40 0.27
CA ASN A 245 20.07 22.29 0.40
C ASN A 245 18.84 21.72 -0.34
N GLU A 246 17.73 21.51 0.39
CA GLU A 246 16.50 20.92 -0.17
C GLU A 246 15.94 21.76 -1.31
N SER A 247 16.07 23.09 -1.22
CA SER A 247 15.60 24.00 -2.26
C SER A 247 16.45 23.94 -3.54
N GLU A 248 17.63 23.32 -3.54
CA GLU A 248 18.50 23.20 -4.70
C GLU A 248 18.48 21.81 -5.34
N LEU A 249 17.81 20.85 -4.70
CA LEU A 249 17.67 19.49 -5.21
C LEU A 249 17.17 19.49 -6.65
N ARG A 250 17.72 18.58 -7.46
CA ARG A 250 17.36 18.45 -8.88
C ARG A 250 16.88 17.04 -9.23
N VAL A 251 17.53 16.02 -8.68
CA VAL A 251 17.09 14.62 -8.84
C VAL A 251 17.13 13.91 -7.49
N ILE A 252 16.05 13.22 -7.17
CA ILE A 252 15.95 12.32 -6.02
C ILE A 252 15.98 10.88 -6.52
N HIS A 253 16.78 10.03 -5.88
CA HIS A 253 16.94 8.63 -6.24
C HIS A 253 16.53 7.71 -5.08
N TYR A 254 15.51 6.88 -5.31
CA TYR A 254 14.92 5.96 -4.33
C TYR A 254 15.69 4.64 -4.24
N THR A 255 16.94 4.73 -3.76
CA THR A 255 17.95 3.65 -3.69
C THR A 255 17.62 2.52 -2.71
N LEU A 256 16.62 2.70 -1.83
CA LEU A 256 16.21 1.70 -0.85
C LEU A 256 15.47 0.55 -1.54
N GLY A 257 16.19 -0.55 -1.77
CA GLY A 257 15.71 -1.71 -2.53
C GLY A 257 14.25 -2.15 -2.26
N PRO A 258 13.84 -2.41 -1.01
CA PRO A 258 12.47 -2.84 -0.70
C PRO A 258 11.46 -1.70 -0.57
N LEU A 259 11.91 -0.44 -0.54
CA LEU A 259 11.07 0.74 -0.30
C LEU A 259 11.01 1.59 -1.57
N LYS A 260 10.22 1.14 -2.53
CA LYS A 260 10.06 1.85 -3.80
C LYS A 260 8.89 2.82 -3.75
N PRO A 261 9.00 3.98 -4.43
CA PRO A 261 8.04 5.05 -4.24
C PRO A 261 6.66 4.71 -4.81
N TRP A 262 6.58 3.80 -5.78
CA TRP A 262 5.30 3.30 -6.32
C TRP A 262 4.55 2.38 -5.38
N ASP A 263 5.20 1.86 -4.32
CA ASP A 263 4.53 1.11 -3.27
C ASP A 263 3.89 2.11 -2.30
N TRP A 264 2.55 2.18 -2.29
CA TRP A 264 1.80 3.21 -1.57
C TRP A 264 2.19 3.37 -0.09
N TRP A 265 2.52 2.27 0.59
CA TRP A 265 2.83 2.25 2.04
C TRP A 265 4.19 2.87 2.37
N THR A 266 5.08 3.00 1.38
CA THR A 266 6.40 3.60 1.61
C THR A 266 6.31 5.07 1.94
N SER A 267 5.26 5.78 1.49
CA SER A 267 4.94 7.15 1.88
C SER A 267 4.76 7.32 3.40
N TRP A 268 4.26 6.29 4.09
CA TRP A 268 4.10 6.33 5.55
C TRP A 268 5.43 6.26 6.28
N LEU A 269 6.47 5.74 5.63
CA LEU A 269 7.79 5.54 6.22
C LEU A 269 8.78 6.63 5.79
N LEU A 270 8.66 7.12 4.56
CA LEU A 270 9.68 7.93 3.90
C LEU A 270 9.09 9.26 3.42
N LYS A 271 9.42 10.36 4.11
CA LYS A 271 9.01 11.72 3.69
C LYS A 271 9.38 12.04 2.23
N PRO A 272 10.58 11.69 1.70
CA PRO A 272 10.90 11.97 0.29
C PRO A 272 9.91 11.36 -0.71
N VAL A 273 9.26 10.24 -0.39
CA VAL A 273 8.28 9.58 -1.28
C VAL A 273 7.08 10.49 -1.58
N ASP A 274 6.76 11.44 -0.70
CA ASP A 274 5.71 12.43 -0.94
C ASP A 274 5.98 13.25 -2.22
N VAL A 275 7.24 13.58 -2.50
CA VAL A 275 7.63 14.29 -3.72
C VAL A 275 7.27 13.47 -4.96
N TRP A 276 7.55 12.16 -4.93
CA TRP A 276 7.20 11.27 -6.04
C TRP A 276 5.69 11.04 -6.16
N GLN A 277 4.98 10.88 -5.04
CA GLN A 277 3.52 10.71 -5.06
C GLN A 277 2.80 11.96 -5.56
N ASN A 278 3.30 13.16 -5.23
CA ASN A 278 2.76 14.42 -5.75
C ASN A 278 2.87 14.49 -7.28
N ALA A 279 4.02 14.11 -7.85
CA ALA A 279 4.19 14.04 -9.30
C ALA A 279 3.31 12.95 -9.93
N ARG A 280 3.16 11.81 -9.24
CA ARG A 280 2.30 10.72 -9.70
C ARG A 280 0.83 11.12 -9.82
N VAL A 281 0.28 11.82 -8.84
CA VAL A 281 -1.14 12.25 -8.85
C VAL A 281 -1.43 13.20 -10.02
N GLN A 282 -0.42 13.92 -10.50
CA GLN A 282 -0.54 14.83 -11.65
C GLN A 282 -0.44 14.12 -13.01
N LEU A 283 -0.16 12.81 -13.04
CA LEU A 283 -0.11 12.04 -14.29
C LEU A 283 -1.44 12.14 -15.04
N LYS A 284 -1.36 12.61 -16.27
CA LYS A 284 -2.50 12.66 -17.20
C LYS A 284 -2.96 11.24 -17.56
N GLU A 285 -4.23 11.15 -17.92
CA GLU A 285 -4.82 9.94 -18.44
C GLU A 285 -4.47 9.80 -19.93
N SER A 286 -3.29 9.23 -20.20
CA SER A 286 -2.80 9.02 -21.57
C SER A 286 -3.53 7.87 -22.29
N LEU A 287 -3.91 6.84 -21.52
CA LEU A 287 -4.85 5.79 -21.93
C LEU A 287 -6.03 5.71 -20.93
N PRO A 288 -7.21 5.18 -21.34
CA PRO A 288 -8.37 5.08 -20.46
C PRO A 288 -8.06 4.40 -19.12
N GLY A 289 -8.41 5.03 -18.01
CA GLY A 289 -8.19 4.52 -16.65
C GLY A 289 -6.77 4.64 -16.11
N THR A 290 -5.86 5.36 -16.82
CA THR A 290 -4.44 5.48 -16.42
C THR A 290 -4.05 6.75 -15.68
N GLY A 291 -5.01 7.68 -15.50
CA GLY A 291 -4.80 8.94 -14.78
C GLY A 291 -4.33 8.72 -13.33
N GLY A 292 -3.46 9.60 -12.84
CA GLY A 292 -2.83 9.47 -11.52
C GLY A 292 -1.95 8.23 -11.36
N GLY A 293 -1.53 7.62 -12.48
CA GLY A 293 -0.71 6.40 -12.47
C GLY A 293 -1.47 5.18 -11.97
N ARG A 294 -2.75 5.05 -12.32
CA ARG A 294 -3.58 3.87 -12.04
C ARG A 294 -3.47 2.84 -13.17
N ASN A 295 -3.75 1.58 -12.86
CA ASN A 295 -4.03 0.56 -13.86
C ASN A 295 -5.54 0.54 -14.15
N PRO A 296 -5.98 0.33 -15.41
CA PRO A 296 -7.40 0.19 -15.74
C PRO A 296 -8.14 -0.85 -14.87
N ASN A 297 -7.45 -1.90 -14.44
CA ASN A 297 -8.01 -2.97 -13.62
C ASN A 297 -8.05 -2.65 -12.12
N ASP A 298 -7.34 -1.61 -11.66
CA ASP A 298 -7.27 -1.25 -10.24
C ASP A 298 -8.66 -0.92 -9.70
N ALA A 299 -9.48 -0.18 -10.47
CA ALA A 299 -10.82 0.21 -10.04
C ALA A 299 -11.73 -1.01 -9.82
N LEU A 300 -11.66 -2.01 -10.71
CA LEU A 300 -12.44 -3.25 -10.59
C LEU A 300 -11.97 -4.06 -9.39
N LEU A 301 -10.66 -4.22 -9.22
CA LEU A 301 -10.08 -4.96 -8.11
C LEU A 301 -10.43 -4.30 -6.77
N VAL A 302 -10.25 -2.98 -6.65
CA VAL A 302 -10.61 -2.22 -5.44
C VAL A 302 -12.11 -2.35 -5.14
N SER A 303 -12.97 -2.25 -6.16
CA SER A 303 -14.41 -2.42 -5.98
C SER A 303 -14.76 -3.82 -5.49
N PHE A 304 -14.15 -4.86 -6.07
CA PHE A 304 -14.34 -6.25 -5.64
C PHE A 304 -13.87 -6.46 -4.19
N LEU A 305 -12.69 -5.97 -3.84
CA LEU A 305 -12.13 -6.08 -2.48
C LEU A 305 -12.97 -5.30 -1.46
N PHE A 306 -13.52 -4.16 -1.84
CA PHE A 306 -14.41 -3.40 -0.99
C PHE A 306 -15.74 -4.11 -0.76
N LEU A 307 -16.31 -4.76 -1.79
CA LEU A 307 -17.58 -5.47 -1.69
C LEU A 307 -17.48 -6.81 -0.93
N LEU A 308 -16.32 -7.46 -0.96
CA LEU A 308 -16.12 -8.80 -0.39
C LEU A 308 -16.48 -8.89 1.11
N PRO A 309 -16.09 -7.95 2.00
CA PRO A 309 -16.55 -7.91 3.38
C PRO A 309 -18.07 -7.76 3.53
N PHE A 310 -18.71 -6.92 2.70
CA PHE A 310 -20.17 -6.76 2.73
C PHE A 310 -20.89 -8.02 2.28
N CYS A 311 -20.40 -8.69 1.24
CA CYS A 311 -20.92 -9.98 0.80
C CYS A 311 -20.75 -11.05 1.89
N ALA A 312 -19.61 -11.09 2.58
CA ALA A 312 -19.39 -12.00 3.70
C ALA A 312 -20.33 -11.71 4.88
N LEU A 313 -20.54 -10.44 5.25
CA LEU A 313 -21.48 -10.04 6.29
C LEU A 313 -22.93 -10.39 5.92
N LEU A 314 -23.34 -10.12 4.68
CA LEU A 314 -24.66 -10.50 4.17
C LEU A 314 -24.85 -12.01 4.16
N PHE A 315 -23.82 -12.78 3.78
CA PHE A 315 -23.85 -14.24 3.84
C PHE A 315 -23.96 -14.75 5.28
N CYS A 316 -23.20 -14.20 6.22
CA CYS A 316 -23.30 -14.53 7.64
C CYS A 316 -24.68 -14.16 8.22
N TYR A 317 -25.21 -12.99 7.87
CA TYR A 317 -26.55 -12.57 8.26
C TYR A 317 -27.61 -13.49 7.66
N TYR A 318 -27.51 -13.84 6.38
CA TYR A 318 -28.42 -14.77 5.73
C TYR A 318 -28.36 -16.17 6.34
N ARG A 319 -27.17 -16.67 6.68
CA ARG A 319 -26.99 -17.95 7.37
C ARG A 319 -27.60 -17.92 8.77
N SER A 320 -27.38 -16.84 9.52
CA SER A 320 -28.00 -16.61 10.82
C SER A 320 -29.52 -16.48 10.71
N PHE A 321 -30.01 -15.84 9.65
CA PHE A 321 -31.43 -15.73 9.33
C PHE A 321 -32.04 -17.09 8.96
N LEU A 322 -31.34 -17.95 8.20
CA LEU A 322 -31.79 -19.30 7.91
C LEU A 322 -31.85 -20.17 9.17
N GLN A 323 -30.84 -20.07 10.05
CA GLN A 323 -30.87 -20.73 11.37
C GLN A 323 -31.99 -20.19 12.25
N SER A 324 -32.27 -18.89 12.21
CA SER A 324 -33.40 -18.31 12.92
C SER A 324 -34.74 -18.61 12.26
N GLN A 325 -34.78 -18.92 10.96
CA GLN A 325 -35.99 -19.32 10.22
C GLN A 325 -36.42 -20.76 10.56
N GLU A 326 -35.49 -21.66 10.91
CA GLU A 326 -35.82 -22.93 11.57
C GLU A 326 -36.49 -22.70 12.95
N TYR A 327 -36.12 -21.64 13.66
CA TYR A 327 -36.83 -21.17 14.86
C TYR A 327 -38.15 -20.43 14.52
N PHE A 328 -38.19 -19.70 13.40
CA PHE A 328 -39.33 -18.86 13.00
C PHE A 328 -40.48 -19.63 12.36
N GLY A 329 -40.23 -20.86 11.88
CA GLY A 329 -41.29 -21.82 11.57
C GLY A 329 -42.22 -22.11 12.76
N SER A 330 -41.73 -21.86 13.99
CA SER A 330 -42.52 -21.92 15.23
C SER A 330 -43.17 -20.57 15.61
N LEU A 331 -42.62 -19.43 15.15
CA LEU A 331 -43.08 -18.08 15.50
C LEU A 331 -44.14 -17.48 14.58
N CYS A 332 -44.41 -18.06 13.41
CA CYS A 332 -45.50 -17.63 12.52
C CYS A 332 -46.92 -17.91 13.07
N ARG A 333 -47.07 -18.09 14.39
CA ARG A 333 -48.34 -18.34 15.07
C ARG A 333 -48.77 -17.22 16.05
N SER A 334 -47.97 -16.17 16.27
CA SER A 334 -48.32 -15.09 17.21
C SER A 334 -48.24 -13.68 16.61
N SER A 335 -49.14 -12.82 17.08
CA SER A 335 -49.57 -11.55 16.47
C SER A 335 -48.66 -10.36 16.81
N LEU A 336 -48.56 -9.38 15.89
CA LEU A 336 -47.77 -8.13 15.97
C LEU A 336 -47.96 -7.31 17.24
N TYR A 337 -49.06 -7.53 17.95
CA TYR A 337 -49.37 -6.89 19.23
C TYR A 337 -48.38 -7.28 20.36
N ASP A 338 -47.84 -8.51 20.33
CA ASP A 338 -46.90 -9.00 21.34
C ASP A 338 -45.51 -8.36 21.23
N GLN A 339 -45.10 -7.99 20.01
CA GLN A 339 -43.78 -7.40 19.78
C GLN A 339 -43.67 -5.95 20.27
N ILE A 340 -44.77 -5.18 20.20
CA ILE A 340 -44.80 -3.77 20.60
C ILE A 340 -44.81 -3.64 22.13
N LYS A 341 -45.52 -4.54 22.82
CA LYS A 341 -45.58 -4.59 24.29
C LYS A 341 -44.21 -4.92 24.90
N HIS A 342 -43.43 -5.75 24.23
CA HIS A 342 -42.12 -6.20 24.69
C HIS A 342 -41.03 -5.10 24.67
N LEU A 343 -41.16 -4.14 23.74
CA LEU A 343 -40.19 -3.06 23.56
C LEU A 343 -40.41 -1.93 24.59
N TYR A 344 -41.67 -1.63 24.91
CA TYR A 344 -42.05 -0.58 25.85
C TYR A 344 -41.57 -0.85 27.30
N TYR A 345 -41.68 -2.09 27.78
CA TYR A 345 -41.21 -2.47 29.12
C TYR A 345 -39.68 -2.52 29.26
N LYS A 346 -38.96 -2.77 28.17
CA LYS A 346 -37.50 -2.83 28.15
C LYS A 346 -36.87 -1.44 28.35
N ILE A 347 -37.51 -0.40 27.82
CA ILE A 347 -37.03 0.99 27.89
C ILE A 347 -37.30 1.61 29.26
N ARG A 348 -38.43 1.29 29.91
CA ARG A 348 -38.77 1.87 31.24
C ARG A 348 -37.92 1.33 32.40
N SER A 349 -37.35 0.12 32.27
CA SER A 349 -36.50 -0.49 33.31
C SER A 349 -35.04 -0.01 33.31
N ALA A 350 -34.65 0.86 32.38
CA ALA A 350 -33.27 1.35 32.24
C ALA A 350 -32.98 2.67 32.97
N VAL A 351 -33.96 3.31 33.63
CA VAL A 351 -33.83 4.69 34.17
C VAL A 351 -33.48 4.75 35.67
N THR A 352 -33.41 3.63 36.40
CA THR A 352 -32.91 3.63 37.79
C THR A 352 -31.49 3.08 37.85
N LEU A 353 -30.52 3.98 37.68
CA LEU A 353 -29.09 3.69 37.70
C LEU A 353 -28.53 3.99 39.09
N ASN A 354 -28.36 2.97 39.94
CA ASN A 354 -27.47 3.08 41.09
C ASN A 354 -26.07 2.64 40.66
N TYR A 355 -25.17 3.61 40.63
CA TYR A 355 -23.73 3.41 40.68
C TYR A 355 -23.39 2.65 41.98
N THR A 356 -22.82 1.45 41.88
CA THR A 356 -22.04 0.89 42.98
C THR A 356 -20.65 0.48 42.49
N VAL A 357 -19.73 1.27 43.01
CA VAL A 357 -18.29 1.14 43.07
C VAL A 357 -17.87 -0.28 43.45
N VAL A 358 -16.81 -0.74 42.77
CA VAL A 358 -16.03 -1.93 43.11
C VAL A 358 -15.66 -1.89 44.58
N SER A 359 -16.10 -2.87 45.36
CA SER A 359 -15.53 -3.17 46.67
C SER A 359 -15.25 -4.65 46.76
N THR A 360 -13.95 -4.93 46.79
CA THR A 360 -13.29 -6.13 47.28
C THR A 360 -13.81 -6.50 48.66
N SER A 361 -14.49 -7.64 48.79
CA SER A 361 -14.23 -8.63 49.86
C SER A 361 -15.28 -9.75 49.86
N SER A 362 -14.81 -10.90 50.37
CA SER A 362 -15.53 -12.05 50.90
C SER A 362 -15.82 -13.25 49.96
N SER A 363 -15.03 -14.31 50.22
CA SER A 363 -15.47 -15.69 50.39
C SER A 363 -16.43 -16.26 49.35
N ILE A 364 -15.86 -16.93 48.35
CA ILE A 364 -16.59 -17.86 47.47
C ILE A 364 -16.31 -19.28 47.96
N ASN A 365 -17.39 -20.02 48.20
CA ASN A 365 -17.45 -21.45 48.48
C ASN A 365 -16.64 -22.26 47.43
N PRO A 366 -15.75 -23.21 47.78
CA PRO A 366 -14.71 -23.68 46.86
C PRO A 366 -15.17 -24.72 45.83
N ASN A 367 -16.44 -25.14 45.81
CA ASN A 367 -16.79 -26.40 45.15
C ASN A 367 -17.28 -26.36 43.69
N HIS A 368 -17.33 -25.22 43.00
CA HIS A 368 -17.47 -25.22 41.53
C HIS A 368 -16.91 -23.92 40.92
N GLN A 369 -15.58 -23.76 40.94
CA GLN A 369 -14.89 -22.92 39.96
C GLN A 369 -14.32 -23.81 38.88
N THR A 370 -15.08 -24.04 37.80
CA THR A 370 -14.54 -24.59 36.57
C THR A 370 -13.63 -23.54 35.95
N LYS A 371 -12.37 -23.52 36.38
CA LYS A 371 -11.32 -22.72 35.77
C LYS A 371 -11.19 -23.16 34.31
N VAL A 372 -11.50 -22.27 33.38
CA VAL A 372 -11.13 -22.43 31.97
C VAL A 372 -9.61 -22.71 31.96
N PRO A 373 -9.13 -23.79 31.32
CA PRO A 373 -7.73 -24.12 31.36
C PRO A 373 -6.87 -22.95 30.86
N VAL A 374 -5.86 -22.56 31.64
CA VAL A 374 -5.00 -21.38 31.38
C VAL A 374 -4.33 -21.44 29.99
N TYR A 375 -4.10 -22.66 29.48
CA TYR A 375 -3.55 -22.86 28.14
C TYR A 375 -4.50 -22.41 27.00
N LEU A 376 -5.82 -22.37 27.21
CA LEU A 376 -6.77 -21.88 26.20
C LEU A 376 -6.65 -20.36 26.00
N GLY A 377 -6.36 -19.62 27.07
CA GLY A 377 -6.00 -18.20 26.98
C GLY A 377 -4.78 -18.02 26.10
N GLY A 378 -3.70 -18.77 26.40
CA GLY A 378 -2.46 -18.82 25.60
C GLY A 378 -2.69 -19.14 24.11
N ILE A 379 -3.51 -20.15 23.81
CA ILE A 379 -3.86 -20.53 22.42
C ILE A 379 -4.65 -19.42 21.72
N SER A 380 -5.59 -18.76 22.42
CA SER A 380 -6.36 -17.65 21.86
C SER A 380 -5.47 -16.47 21.47
N ILE A 381 -4.47 -16.13 22.30
CA ILE A 381 -3.46 -15.11 21.98
C ILE A 381 -2.77 -15.47 20.66
N VAL A 382 -2.25 -16.69 20.56
CA VAL A 382 -1.50 -17.15 19.38
C VAL A 382 -2.37 -17.12 18.13
N VAL A 383 -3.61 -17.60 18.21
CA VAL A 383 -4.56 -17.58 17.08
C VAL A 383 -4.89 -16.15 16.65
N CYS A 384 -5.09 -15.22 17.59
CA CYS A 384 -5.35 -13.81 17.30
C CYS A 384 -4.16 -13.13 16.62
N PHE A 385 -2.93 -13.37 17.10
CA PHE A 385 -1.72 -12.85 16.44
C PHE A 385 -1.54 -13.45 15.05
N MET A 386 -1.73 -14.76 14.90
CA MET A 386 -1.63 -15.42 13.59
C MET A 386 -2.69 -14.89 12.63
N ALA A 387 -3.93 -14.67 13.08
CA ALA A 387 -4.99 -14.09 12.27
C ALA A 387 -4.67 -12.64 11.86
N ALA A 388 -4.13 -11.82 12.77
CA ALA A 388 -3.69 -10.46 12.46
C ALA A 388 -2.54 -10.42 11.46
N LEU A 389 -1.53 -11.30 11.63
CA LEU A 389 -0.40 -11.42 10.71
C LEU A 389 -0.85 -11.89 9.32
N VAL A 390 -1.74 -12.88 9.26
CA VAL A 390 -2.32 -13.37 8.01
C VAL A 390 -3.16 -12.28 7.35
N ALA A 391 -3.99 -11.55 8.09
CA ALA A 391 -4.78 -10.45 7.54
C ALA A 391 -3.89 -9.32 6.99
N LEU A 392 -2.82 -8.96 7.71
CA LEU A 392 -1.85 -7.97 7.26
C LEU A 392 -1.10 -8.46 6.01
N ALA A 393 -0.63 -9.71 5.99
CA ALA A 393 0.04 -10.30 4.84
C ALA A 393 -0.89 -10.37 3.62
N LEU A 394 -2.16 -10.73 3.80
CA LEU A 394 -3.18 -10.70 2.75
C LEU A 394 -3.43 -9.28 2.26
N ALA A 395 -3.50 -8.28 3.13
CA ALA A 395 -3.62 -6.89 2.70
C ALA A 395 -2.45 -6.45 1.81
N PHE A 396 -1.21 -6.80 2.17
CA PHE A 396 -0.03 -6.53 1.34
C PHE A 396 0.01 -7.33 0.03
N ALA A 397 -0.54 -8.54 0.01
CA ALA A 397 -0.57 -9.39 -1.18
C ALA A 397 -1.66 -9.00 -2.18
N ILE A 398 -2.80 -8.52 -1.67
CA ILE A 398 -4.02 -8.31 -2.46
C ILE A 398 -4.17 -6.83 -2.88
N VAL A 399 -3.87 -5.86 -2.00
CA VAL A 399 -3.99 -4.45 -2.35
C VAL A 399 -2.94 -4.12 -3.40
N PRO A 400 -3.34 -3.63 -4.59
CA PRO A 400 -2.37 -3.26 -5.62
C PRO A 400 -1.33 -2.31 -5.05
N ARG A 401 -0.06 -2.59 -5.34
CA ARG A 401 1.08 -1.76 -4.89
C ARG A 401 0.90 -0.29 -5.19
N GLN A 402 0.17 0.00 -6.27
CA GLN A 402 -0.07 1.34 -6.79
C GLN A 402 -1.32 1.99 -6.16
N VAL A 403 -2.25 1.27 -5.52
CA VAL A 403 -3.47 1.90 -4.98
C VAL A 403 -3.28 2.33 -3.53
N MET A 404 -3.46 3.63 -3.25
CA MET A 404 -3.50 4.11 -1.87
C MET A 404 -4.75 3.58 -1.15
N PRO A 405 -4.63 2.91 0.02
CA PRO A 405 -5.76 2.33 0.75
C PRO A 405 -6.84 3.34 1.13
N TRP A 406 -6.45 4.61 1.29
CA TRP A 406 -7.35 5.68 1.73
C TRP A 406 -8.20 6.31 0.62
N THR A 407 -8.05 5.88 -0.64
CA THR A 407 -8.90 6.37 -1.74
C THR A 407 -10.38 5.98 -1.58
N GLY A 408 -10.73 5.14 -0.60
CA GLY A 408 -12.11 4.84 -0.22
C GLY A 408 -12.70 5.64 0.94
N LEU A 409 -11.92 6.40 1.74
CA LEU A 409 -12.44 7.01 2.98
C LEU A 409 -12.67 8.53 2.93
N LEU A 410 -12.14 9.23 1.92
CA LEU A 410 -12.17 10.71 1.86
C LEU A 410 -13.06 11.32 0.76
N MET A 411 -13.88 10.52 0.07
CA MET A 411 -14.83 11.02 -0.95
C MET A 411 -16.30 11.09 -0.49
N ILE A 412 -16.61 10.81 0.80
CA ILE A 412 -17.98 10.88 1.36
C ILE A 412 -17.99 11.63 2.72
N GLY A 413 -17.09 12.61 2.89
CA GLY A 413 -17.01 13.45 4.09
C GLY A 413 -17.28 14.93 3.85
N GLY A 414 -17.75 15.30 2.67
CA GLY A 414 -17.91 16.70 2.26
C GLY A 414 -19.35 17.02 1.86
N LYS A 415 -20.05 17.70 2.78
CA LYS A 415 -21.29 18.51 2.63
C LYS A 415 -22.63 17.79 2.77
N GLY A 416 -23.41 18.22 3.79
CA GLY A 416 -24.85 18.47 3.63
C GLY A 416 -25.83 17.79 4.60
N THR A 417 -26.00 18.36 5.80
CA THR A 417 -27.30 18.70 6.45
C THR A 417 -28.46 17.69 6.56
N ALA A 418 -28.86 17.37 7.80
CA ALA A 418 -30.24 17.34 8.36
C ALA A 418 -30.16 16.91 9.85
N VAL A 419 -30.31 17.76 10.87
CA VAL A 419 -31.53 18.40 11.45
C VAL A 419 -32.67 17.41 11.81
N GLN A 420 -32.62 16.95 13.07
CA GLN A 420 -33.63 17.08 14.15
C GLN A 420 -35.12 16.74 13.91
N ALA A 421 -35.63 15.77 14.70
CA ALA A 421 -36.95 15.76 15.37
C ALA A 421 -36.96 14.56 16.35
N GLY A 422 -37.45 14.60 17.60
CA GLY A 422 -38.53 15.40 18.20
C GLY A 422 -39.60 14.43 18.73
N ALA A 423 -40.00 14.57 20.00
CA ALA A 423 -40.56 13.53 20.88
C ALA A 423 -42.11 13.52 21.05
N LEU A 424 -42.57 12.69 22.01
CA LEU A 424 -43.88 12.63 22.74
C LEU A 424 -45.05 11.90 22.03
N SER A 425 -46.08 11.28 22.65
CA SER A 425 -46.44 10.83 24.03
C SER A 425 -47.89 10.29 23.96
N SER A 426 -48.25 9.20 24.67
CA SER A 426 -49.46 9.10 25.55
C SER A 426 -49.74 7.66 26.07
N VAL A 427 -50.42 7.59 27.23
CA VAL A 427 -50.57 6.51 28.25
C VAL A 427 -52.10 6.14 28.35
N PRO A 428 -52.63 5.29 29.27
CA PRO A 428 -52.77 3.81 29.27
C PRO A 428 -54.22 3.27 29.53
N GLU A 429 -54.39 1.93 29.54
CA GLU A 429 -55.34 1.12 30.36
C GLU A 429 -55.15 -0.37 29.95
N SER A 430 -55.39 -1.45 30.68
CA SER A 430 -55.23 -1.91 32.08
C SER A 430 -55.24 -3.47 32.03
N VAL A 431 -54.94 -4.15 33.16
CA VAL A 431 -55.18 -5.60 33.49
C VAL A 431 -54.09 -6.66 33.14
N ASP A 432 -53.31 -6.96 34.18
CA ASP A 432 -52.92 -8.24 34.82
C ASP A 432 -52.49 -9.54 34.09
N TYR A 433 -51.61 -10.24 34.83
CA TYR A 433 -51.17 -11.65 34.81
C TYR A 433 -49.86 -12.07 34.11
N ASP A 434 -48.78 -11.95 34.90
CA ASP A 434 -47.90 -13.00 35.45
C ASP A 434 -46.89 -13.84 34.62
N SER A 435 -45.70 -13.92 35.25
CA SER A 435 -44.59 -14.89 35.23
C SER A 435 -43.77 -15.18 33.95
N GLY A 436 -42.44 -14.92 34.05
CA GLY A 436 -41.45 -15.36 33.06
C GLY A 436 -40.14 -14.56 32.97
N LYS A 437 -39.70 -13.82 34.00
CA LYS A 437 -38.46 -13.00 33.97
C LYS A 437 -37.22 -13.83 34.37
N GLY A 438 -36.58 -14.49 33.41
CA GLY A 438 -35.27 -15.12 33.65
C GLY A 438 -34.36 -15.13 32.44
N HIS A 439 -34.87 -15.48 31.26
CA HIS A 439 -34.00 -15.83 30.12
C HIS A 439 -33.65 -14.67 29.18
N GLN A 440 -34.41 -13.58 29.16
CA GLN A 440 -34.31 -12.55 28.11
C GLN A 440 -33.34 -11.39 28.42
N ARG A 441 -32.95 -11.22 29.69
CA ARG A 441 -32.03 -10.15 30.12
C ARG A 441 -30.56 -10.47 29.78
N GLN A 442 -30.23 -11.76 29.68
CA GLN A 442 -28.87 -12.27 29.48
C GLN A 442 -28.42 -12.18 28.00
N GLU A 443 -29.31 -12.40 27.03
CA GLU A 443 -28.99 -12.33 25.59
C GLU A 443 -28.63 -10.92 25.12
N SER A 444 -29.31 -9.90 25.65
CA SER A 444 -29.10 -8.49 25.30
C SER A 444 -27.71 -7.95 25.71
N LEU A 445 -27.13 -8.49 26.77
CA LEU A 445 -25.83 -8.07 27.31
C LEU A 445 -24.64 -8.72 26.56
N CYS A 446 -24.87 -9.86 25.92
CA CYS A 446 -23.87 -10.55 25.09
C CYS A 446 -23.63 -9.79 23.78
N ALA A 447 -24.70 -9.39 23.09
CA ALA A 447 -24.62 -8.57 21.88
C ALA A 447 -23.90 -7.22 22.14
N SER A 448 -24.16 -6.58 23.29
CA SER A 448 -23.52 -5.31 23.66
C SER A 448 -22.01 -5.46 23.92
N ALA A 449 -21.56 -6.55 24.54
CA ALA A 449 -20.13 -6.75 24.79
C ALA A 449 -19.37 -7.05 23.50
N THR A 450 -19.92 -7.91 22.63
CA THR A 450 -19.34 -8.18 21.31
C THR A 450 -19.25 -6.89 20.48
N LEU A 451 -20.28 -6.03 20.54
CA LEU A 451 -20.25 -4.73 19.88
C LEU A 451 -19.16 -3.80 20.45
N CYS A 452 -19.04 -3.68 21.78
CA CYS A 452 -18.03 -2.84 22.42
C CYS A 452 -16.60 -3.30 22.10
N TYR A 453 -16.31 -4.60 22.20
CA TYR A 453 -15.00 -5.13 21.85
C TYR A 453 -14.72 -4.99 20.35
N GLY A 454 -15.73 -5.21 19.50
CA GLY A 454 -15.61 -4.98 18.05
C GLY A 454 -15.28 -3.53 17.69
N LEU A 455 -15.96 -2.56 18.31
CA LEU A 455 -15.69 -1.13 18.13
C LEU A 455 -14.31 -0.72 18.67
N GLY A 456 -13.89 -1.26 19.81
CA GLY A 456 -12.55 -1.03 20.37
C GLY A 456 -11.43 -1.56 19.47
N MET A 457 -11.62 -2.76 18.87
CA MET A 457 -10.69 -3.32 17.90
C MET A 457 -10.60 -2.47 16.64
N ALA A 458 -11.74 -2.02 16.10
CA ALA A 458 -11.78 -1.14 14.92
C ALA A 458 -11.07 0.19 15.19
N PHE A 459 -11.30 0.80 16.36
CA PHE A 459 -10.63 2.03 16.77
C PHE A 459 -9.11 1.86 16.85
N LEU A 460 -8.62 0.83 17.56
CA LEU A 460 -7.18 0.60 17.71
C LEU A 460 -6.49 0.25 16.38
N ALA A 461 -7.18 -0.49 15.50
CA ALA A 461 -6.67 -0.82 14.16
C ALA A 461 -6.49 0.42 13.27
N ILE A 462 -7.25 1.49 13.50
CA ILE A 462 -7.13 2.76 12.78
C ILE A 462 -6.14 3.70 13.50
N ALA A 463 -6.27 3.82 14.82
CA ALA A 463 -5.48 4.74 15.63
C ALA A 463 -3.98 4.39 15.59
N ALA A 464 -3.62 3.12 15.75
CA ALA A 464 -2.23 2.67 15.79
C ALA A 464 -1.38 3.06 14.57
N PRO A 465 -1.81 2.81 13.31
CA PRO A 465 -1.06 3.25 12.13
C PRO A 465 -1.13 4.75 11.87
N SER A 466 -2.18 5.44 12.33
CA SER A 466 -2.38 6.90 12.11
C SER A 466 -1.63 7.80 13.09
N LEU A 467 -1.30 7.30 14.29
CA LEU A 467 -0.71 8.08 15.38
C LEU A 467 0.62 8.77 15.01
N PRO A 468 1.59 8.10 14.34
CA PRO A 468 2.85 8.73 13.97
C PRO A 468 2.67 9.90 13.00
N CYS A 469 1.65 9.82 12.13
CA CYS A 469 1.28 10.91 11.22
C CYS A 469 0.64 12.08 11.97
N LEU A 470 -0.27 11.81 12.92
CA LEU A 470 -0.94 12.83 13.74
C LEU A 470 0.04 13.64 14.58
N PHE A 471 1.11 13.00 15.10
CA PHE A 471 2.14 13.68 15.90
C PHE A 471 3.27 14.30 15.07
N GLY A 472 3.18 14.27 13.73
CA GLY A 472 4.20 14.89 12.86
C GLY A 472 5.58 14.26 12.99
N ILE A 473 5.68 13.03 13.51
CA ILE A 473 6.95 12.34 13.71
C ILE A 473 7.50 12.02 12.32
N THR A 474 8.72 12.44 11.98
CA THR A 474 9.33 12.19 10.66
C THR A 474 10.41 11.10 10.70
N ALA A 475 10.97 10.84 11.88
CA ALA A 475 12.04 9.85 12.07
C ALA A 475 11.51 8.42 11.90
N LEU A 476 12.10 7.66 10.96
CA LEU A 476 11.66 6.31 10.61
C LEU A 476 11.59 5.37 11.80
N PHE A 477 12.68 5.25 12.58
CA PHE A 477 12.73 4.30 13.69
C PHE A 477 11.71 4.63 14.78
N LEU A 478 11.40 5.91 14.98
CA LEU A 478 10.36 6.34 15.92
C LEU A 478 8.96 6.04 15.38
N ARG A 479 8.71 6.25 14.07
CA ARG A 479 7.47 5.82 13.41
C ARG A 479 7.26 4.32 13.52
N LEU A 480 8.28 3.54 13.17
CA LEU A 480 8.25 2.08 13.20
C LEU A 480 8.05 1.58 14.64
N GLY A 481 8.75 2.17 15.61
CA GLY A 481 8.58 1.87 17.02
C GLY A 481 7.14 2.12 17.50
N LEU A 482 6.54 3.25 17.14
CA LEU A 482 5.15 3.55 17.48
C LEU A 482 4.15 2.62 16.81
N MET A 483 4.37 2.26 15.53
CA MET A 483 3.54 1.28 14.84
C MET A 483 3.63 -0.10 15.49
N VAL A 484 4.83 -0.53 15.91
CA VAL A 484 5.04 -1.78 16.64
C VAL A 484 4.35 -1.75 18.00
N VAL A 485 4.51 -0.68 18.78
CA VAL A 485 3.84 -0.51 20.08
C VAL A 485 2.32 -0.50 19.92
N GLY A 486 1.81 0.21 18.92
CA GLY A 486 0.38 0.24 18.59
C GLY A 486 -0.15 -1.13 18.16
N GLY A 487 0.63 -1.89 17.37
CA GLY A 487 0.31 -3.26 17.00
C GLY A 487 0.28 -4.22 18.20
N LEU A 488 1.24 -4.09 19.11
CA LEU A 488 1.27 -4.86 20.37
C LEU A 488 0.07 -4.51 21.25
N ALA A 489 -0.31 -3.24 21.34
CA ALA A 489 -1.50 -2.80 22.09
C ALA A 489 -2.79 -3.36 21.48
N LEU A 490 -2.94 -3.30 20.14
CA LEU A 490 -4.06 -3.89 19.43
C LEU A 490 -4.14 -5.39 19.69
N ALA A 491 -3.04 -6.13 19.51
CA ALA A 491 -3.04 -7.58 19.68
C ALA A 491 -3.31 -8.00 21.14
N SER A 492 -2.82 -7.22 22.12
CA SER A 492 -3.14 -7.40 23.54
C SER A 492 -4.64 -7.19 23.80
N PHE A 493 -5.24 -6.15 23.21
CA PHE A 493 -6.67 -5.88 23.33
C PHE A 493 -7.52 -6.97 22.65
N MET A 494 -7.14 -7.42 21.44
CA MET A 494 -7.84 -8.51 20.75
C MET A 494 -7.79 -9.80 21.57
N THR A 495 -6.63 -10.08 22.17
CA THR A 495 -6.45 -11.23 23.04
C THR A 495 -7.38 -11.16 24.24
N TYR A 496 -7.37 -10.03 24.96
CA TYR A 496 -8.25 -9.82 26.11
C TYR A 496 -9.74 -9.94 25.74
N ALA A 497 -10.14 -9.34 24.61
CA ALA A 497 -11.49 -9.44 24.09
C ALA A 497 -11.87 -10.90 23.75
N SER A 498 -10.98 -11.64 23.10
CA SER A 498 -11.21 -13.04 22.72
C SER A 498 -11.39 -13.94 23.93
N GLU A 499 -10.57 -13.77 24.97
CA GLU A 499 -10.65 -14.55 26.21
C GLU A 499 -11.95 -14.27 26.96
N HIS A 500 -12.33 -12.99 27.06
CA HIS A 500 -13.59 -12.59 27.71
C HIS A 500 -14.82 -13.12 26.97
N LEU A 501 -14.82 -13.05 25.63
CA LEU A 501 -15.91 -13.57 24.80
C LEU A 501 -15.99 -15.10 24.86
N ALA A 502 -14.86 -15.80 24.85
CA ALA A 502 -14.79 -17.25 24.96
C ALA A 502 -15.26 -17.74 26.34
N THR A 503 -14.75 -17.15 27.41
CA THR A 503 -15.15 -17.49 28.79
C THR A 503 -16.64 -17.28 29.00
N ARG A 504 -17.18 -16.16 28.49
CA ARG A 504 -18.61 -15.85 28.58
C ARG A 504 -19.47 -16.80 27.76
N SER A 505 -19.00 -17.21 26.57
CA SER A 505 -19.69 -18.20 25.73
C SER A 505 -19.67 -19.60 26.37
N PHE A 506 -18.57 -19.98 27.01
CA PHE A 506 -18.45 -21.24 27.76
C PHE A 506 -19.38 -21.28 28.97
N LEU A 507 -19.41 -20.22 29.78
CA LEU A 507 -20.32 -20.10 30.93
C LEU A 507 -21.78 -20.20 30.50
N ARG A 508 -22.16 -19.56 29.37
CA ARG A 508 -23.51 -19.70 28.79
C ARG A 508 -23.84 -21.15 28.43
N GLY A 509 -22.92 -21.85 27.76
CA GLY A 509 -23.12 -23.27 27.41
C GLY A 509 -23.25 -24.19 28.63
N PHE A 510 -22.70 -23.78 29.78
CA PHE A 510 -22.85 -24.50 31.06
C PHE A 510 -24.20 -24.19 31.72
N GLU A 511 -24.61 -22.92 31.76
CA GLU A 511 -25.92 -22.47 32.26
C GLU A 511 -27.07 -23.12 31.47
N ASP A 512 -26.96 -23.20 30.13
CA ASP A 512 -27.94 -23.86 29.26
C ASP A 512 -28.01 -25.39 29.54
N ARG A 513 -26.89 -26.00 29.95
CA ARG A 513 -26.81 -27.44 30.24
C ARG A 513 -27.38 -27.81 31.61
N ASP A 514 -27.22 -26.94 32.61
CA ASP A 514 -27.80 -27.13 33.94
C ASP A 514 -29.30 -26.80 34.00
N GLY A 515 -29.80 -25.92 33.13
CA GLY A 515 -31.25 -25.66 32.98
C GLY A 515 -32.07 -26.87 32.51
N THR A 516 -31.45 -27.82 31.81
CA THR A 516 -32.10 -29.05 31.31
C THR A 516 -32.09 -30.24 32.27
N ARG A 517 -31.61 -30.09 33.51
CA ARG A 517 -31.54 -31.19 34.49
C ARG A 517 -32.46 -30.99 35.69
N SER A 518 -33.69 -30.53 35.45
CA SER A 518 -34.80 -30.83 36.36
C SER A 518 -35.15 -32.32 36.22
N ARG A 519 -34.74 -33.14 37.19
CA ARG A 519 -35.15 -34.54 37.33
C ARG A 519 -36.68 -34.59 37.45
N SER A 520 -37.40 -34.89 36.37
CA SER A 520 -38.72 -35.52 36.52
C SER A 520 -38.49 -37.02 36.75
N PHE A 521 -38.46 -37.44 38.01
CA PHE A 521 -38.88 -38.79 38.34
C PHE A 521 -40.35 -38.91 37.91
N CYS A 522 -40.60 -39.59 36.79
CA CYS A 522 -41.95 -40.00 36.41
C CYS A 522 -42.27 -41.29 37.18
N LEU A 523 -43.20 -41.18 38.11
CA LEU A 523 -43.85 -42.26 38.86
C LEU A 523 -45.33 -42.24 38.47
N LEU A 524 -45.77 -43.22 37.68
CA LEU A 524 -47.14 -43.73 37.50
C LEU A 524 -46.98 -45.14 36.88
N CYS A 525 -47.60 -46.26 37.30
CA CYS A 525 -48.88 -46.49 38.00
C CYS A 525 -49.96 -45.48 37.65
#